data_AF-A0A376RPH4-F1
#
_entry.id   AF-A0A376RPH4-F1
#
_cell.length_a   1.000
_cell.length_b   1.000
_cell.length_c   1.000
_cell.angle_alpha   90.00
_cell.angle_beta   90.00
_cell.angle_gamma   90.00
#
_symmetry.space_group_name_H-M   'P 1'
#
loop_
_entity.id
_entity.type
_entity.pdbx_description
1 polymer ?
#
loop_
_entity_poly.entity_id
_entity_poly.type
_entity_poly.pdbx_seq_one_letter_code
_entity_poly.pdbx_strand_id
1 'polypeptide(L)' 'MLRLKPINDQRKLYISLTKEGQALYNRAQTQIEEAYRQIEAQFTAEKMQQLTHLLEEFIALGNSRQEAIPGDNE' A
#
# COMPACT_ATOMS: atom_id res chain seq x y z
N MET A 1 34.90 -28.97 9.89
CA MET A 1 34.42 -27.58 9.73
C MET A 1 32.95 -27.62 9.31
N LEU A 2 32.03 -27.21 10.18
CA LEU A 2 30.60 -27.12 9.84
C LEU A 2 30.37 -25.88 8.99
N ARG A 3 29.90 -26.07 7.75
CA ARG A 3 29.38 -25.01 6.89
C ARG A 3 27.89 -24.82 7.20
N LEU A 4 27.57 -23.81 8.02
CA LEU A 4 26.19 -23.39 8.25
C LEU A 4 25.66 -22.67 7.00
N LYS A 5 24.51 -23.13 6.47
CA LYS A 5 23.77 -22.51 5.36
C LYS A 5 23.45 -21.04 5.70
N PRO A 6 23.37 -20.14 4.71
CA PRO A 6 23.04 -18.74 4.95
C PRO A 6 21.63 -18.66 5.53
N ILE A 7 21.52 -18.29 6.81
CA ILE A 7 20.29 -18.33 7.60
C ILE A 7 19.32 -17.19 7.24
N ASN A 8 19.70 -16.26 6.37
CA ASN A 8 18.85 -15.14 6.00
C ASN A 8 19.16 -14.74 4.57
N ASP A 9 18.12 -14.67 3.73
CA ASP A 9 18.22 -14.06 2.41
C ASP A 9 18.57 -12.58 2.60
N GLN A 10 19.82 -12.21 2.31
CA GLN A 10 20.33 -10.85 2.50
C GLN A 10 19.63 -9.81 1.60
N ARG A 11 18.72 -10.23 0.72
CA ARG A 11 17.90 -9.35 -0.14
C ARG A 11 16.58 -8.93 0.51
N LYS A 12 16.23 -9.47 1.68
CA LYS A 12 14.99 -9.11 2.40
C LYS A 12 15.27 -8.08 3.49
N LEU A 13 14.85 -6.85 3.22
CA LEU A 13 14.85 -5.76 4.21
C LEU A 13 13.55 -5.79 5.02
N TYR A 14 13.67 -5.81 6.34
CA TYR A 14 12.55 -5.64 7.25
C TYR A 14 12.45 -4.17 7.64
N ILE A 15 11.32 -3.54 7.32
CA ILE A 15 11.04 -2.14 7.64
C ILE A 15 10.03 -2.10 8.77
N SER A 16 10.33 -1.34 9.83
CA SER A 16 9.41 -1.08 10.95
C SER A 16 9.42 0.41 11.32
N LEU A 17 8.30 0.90 11.83
CA LEU A 17 8.21 2.26 12.35
C LEU A 17 9.00 2.35 13.66
N THR A 18 9.77 3.43 13.81
CA THR A 18 10.34 3.81 15.11
C THR A 18 9.23 4.26 16.05
N LYS A 19 9.49 4.35 17.36
CA LYS A 19 8.50 4.85 18.34
C LYS A 19 7.99 6.24 17.98
N GLU A 20 8.87 7.10 17.50
CA GLU A 20 8.53 8.44 17.02
C GLU A 20 7.73 8.38 15.71
N GLY A 21 8.10 7.49 14.78
CA GLY A 21 7.34 7.23 13.56
C GLY A 21 5.92 6.73 13.85
N GLN A 22 5.75 5.86 14.84
CA GLN A 22 4.43 5.38 15.29
C GLN A 22 3.60 6.53 15.88
N ALA A 23 4.21 7.40 16.69
CA ALA A 23 3.51 8.55 17.27
C ALA A 23 3.07 9.55 16.18
N LEU A 24 3.91 9.78 15.17
CA LEU A 24 3.57 10.60 14.02
C LEU A 24 2.45 9.97 13.18
N TYR A 25 2.56 8.67 12.89
CA TYR A 25 1.56 7.91 12.15
C TYR A 25 0.19 8.01 12.84
N ASN A 26 0.13 7.81 14.15
CA ASN A 26 -1.12 7.87 14.91
C ASN A 26 -1.77 9.27 14.82
N ARG A 27 -0.97 10.35 14.86
CA ARG A 27 -1.47 11.73 14.71
C ARG A 27 -1.99 12.01 13.30
N ALA A 28 -1.30 11.50 12.28
CA ALA A 28 -1.71 11.64 10.89
C ALA A 28 -2.98 10.83 10.62
N GLN A 29 -3.07 9.61 11.17
CA GLN A 29 -4.23 8.74 11.04
C GLN A 29 -5.52 9.42 11.50
N THR A 30 -5.52 10.09 12.66
CA THR A 30 -6.71 10.80 13.14
C THR A 30 -7.17 11.88 12.17
N GLN A 31 -6.25 12.68 11.63
CA GLN A 31 -6.57 13.73 10.66
C GLN A 31 -7.12 13.15 9.35
N ILE A 32 -6.56 12.03 8.90
CA ILE A 32 -7.03 11.31 7.71
C ILE A 32 -8.45 10.76 7.95
N GLU A 33 -8.70 10.12 9.08
CA GLU A 33 -10.03 9.59 9.44
C GLU A 33 -11.09 10.70 9.54
N GLU A 34 -10.75 11.87 10.07
CA GLU A 34 -11.64 13.03 10.08
C GLU A 34 -11.95 13.52 8.67
N ALA A 35 -10.95 13.60 7.79
CA ALA A 35 -11.17 13.97 6.40
C ALA A 35 -12.06 12.95 5.67
N TYR A 36 -11.84 11.65 5.88
CA TYR A 36 -12.71 10.61 5.32
C TYR A 36 -14.14 10.72 5.82
N ARG A 37 -14.37 10.99 7.11
CA ARG A 37 -15.71 11.21 7.65
C ARG A 37 -16.40 12.43 7.04
N GLN A 38 -15.66 13.51 6.79
CA GLN A 38 -16.22 14.69 6.12
C GLN A 38 -16.60 14.39 4.67
N ILE A 39 -15.78 13.61 3.97
CA ILE A 39 -16.07 13.17 2.60
C ILE A 39 -17.30 12.26 2.59
N GLU A 40 -17.41 11.28 3.49
CA GLU A 40 -18.59 10.40 3.60
C GLU A 40 -19.87 11.15 3.99
N ALA A 41 -19.76 12.23 4.76
CA ALA A 41 -20.90 13.07 5.10
C ALA A 41 -21.42 13.86 3.89
N GLN A 42 -20.52 14.26 2.98
CA GLN A 42 -20.87 15.02 1.76
C GLN A 42 -21.27 14.11 0.60
N PHE A 43 -20.58 12.98 0.47
CA PHE A 43 -20.79 11.97 -0.55
C PHE A 43 -21.27 10.71 0.16
N THR A 44 -22.56 10.40 0.02
CA THR A 44 -23.18 9.22 0.63
C THR A 44 -22.32 7.96 0.44
N ALA A 45 -22.42 7.01 1.38
CA ALA A 45 -21.62 5.78 1.35
C ALA A 45 -21.66 5.04 0.00
N GLU A 46 -22.82 5.07 -0.68
CA GLU A 46 -22.99 4.49 -2.01
C GLU A 46 -22.08 5.14 -3.07
N LYS A 47 -21.94 6.47 -3.06
CA LYS A 47 -21.09 7.20 -4.00
C LYS A 47 -19.60 6.95 -3.72
N MET A 48 -19.24 6.81 -2.46
CA MET A 48 -17.89 6.41 -2.06
C MET A 48 -17.57 4.99 -2.53
N GLN A 49 -18.50 4.05 -2.41
CA GLN A 49 -18.32 2.69 -2.93
C GLN A 49 -18.17 2.66 -4.46
N GLN A 50 -18.99 3.43 -5.19
CA GLN A 50 -18.87 3.56 -6.64
C GLN A 50 -17.50 4.13 -7.05
N LEU A 51 -17.02 5.16 -6.35
CA LEU A 51 -15.72 5.75 -6.61
C LEU A 51 -14.57 4.77 -6.33
N THR A 52 -14.59 4.09 -5.18
CA THR A 52 -13.57 3.08 -4.83
C THR A 52 -13.52 1.97 -5.86
N HIS A 53 -14.68 1.49 -6.32
CA HIS A 53 -14.75 0.45 -7.35
C HIS A 53 -14.10 0.90 -8.66
N LEU A 54 -14.39 2.12 -9.12
CA LEU A 54 -13.77 2.68 -10.34
C LEU A 54 -12.25 2.85 -10.19
N LEU A 55 -11.77 3.22 -9.00
CA LEU A 55 -10.34 3.33 -8.72
C LEU A 55 -9.65 1.96 -8.75
N GLU A 56 -10.28 0.92 -8.21
CA GLU A 56 -9.78 -0.45 -8.27
C GLU A 56 -9.69 -0.96 -9.72
N GLU A 57 -10.73 -0.72 -10.53
CA GLU A 57 -10.71 -1.05 -11.96
C GLU A 57 -9.58 -0.32 -12.69
N PHE A 58 -9.37 0.96 -12.39
CA PHE A 58 -8.28 1.73 -12.99
C PHE A 58 -6.90 1.21 -12.61
N ILE A 59 -6.69 0.83 -11.34
CA ILE A 59 -5.45 0.19 -10.87
C ILE A 59 -5.23 -1.15 -11.58
N ALA A 60 -6.28 -1.98 -11.70
CA ALA A 60 -6.20 -3.27 -12.40
C ALA A 60 -5.83 -3.09 -13.89
N LEU A 61 -6.36 -2.06 -14.55
CA LEU A 61 -5.97 -1.69 -15.91
C LEU A 61 -4.52 -1.19 -16.01
N GLY A 62 -4.01 -0.52 -14.98
CA GLY A 62 -2.61 -0.09 -14.90
C GLY A 62 -1.64 -1.24 -14.70
N ASN A 63 -1.95 -2.16 -13.78
CA ASN A 63 -1.10 -3.31 -13.44
C ASN A 63 -1.02 -4.32 -14.58
N SER A 64 -2.14 -4.62 -15.25
CA SER A 64 -2.15 -5.45 -16.46
C SER A 64 -1.29 -4.88 -17.59
N ARG A 65 -1.10 -3.55 -17.62
CA ARG A 65 -0.22 -2.87 -18.58
C ARG A 65 1.26 -2.96 -18.21
N GLN A 66 1.59 -3.15 -16.92
CA GLN A 66 2.96 -3.34 -16.42
C GLN A 66 3.44 -4.80 -16.50
N GLU A 67 2.54 -5.77 -16.32
CA GLU A 67 2.85 -7.21 -16.46
C GLU A 67 3.10 -7.63 -17.92
N ALA A 68 2.72 -6.80 -18.90
CA ALA A 68 2.89 -7.05 -20.32
C ALA A 68 4.29 -6.69 -20.87
N ILE A 69 5.27 -6.34 -20.02
CA ILE A 69 6.68 -6.24 -20.43
C ILE A 69 7.34 -7.59 -20.11
N PRO A 70 7.42 -8.53 -21.08
CA PRO A 70 8.34 -9.65 -20.94
C PRO A 70 9.74 -9.05 -20.85
N GLY A 71 10.47 -9.40 -19.80
CA GLY A 71 11.90 -9.11 -19.74
C GLY A 71 12.55 -9.73 -20.95
N ASP A 72 12.96 -8.88 -21.89
CA ASP A 72 13.91 -9.24 -22.93
C ASP A 72 15.16 -9.76 -22.22
N ASN A 73 15.39 -11.07 -22.35
CA ASN A 73 16.63 -11.71 -21.98
C ASN A 73 17.72 -11.23 -22.95
N GLU A 74 18.76 -10.60 -22.41
CA GLU A 74 20.10 -10.61 -23.00
C GLU A 74 21.14 -10.86 -21.90
#